data_AF-A0A2Z6RYT1-F1
#
_entry.id   AF-A0A2Z6RYT1-F1
#
_cell.length_a   1.000
_cell.length_b   1.000
_cell.length_c   1.000
_cell.angle_alpha   90.00
_cell.angle_beta   90.00
_cell.angle_gamma   90.00
#
_symmetry.space_group_name_H-M   'P 1'
#
loop_
_entity.id
_entity.type
_entity.pdbx_description
1 polymer ?
#
loop_
_entity_poly.entity_id
_entity_poly.type
_entity_poly.pdbx_seq_one_letter_code
_entity_poly.pdbx_strand_id
1 'polypeptide(L)'
;MGKASVTLNKPIIVGASVLGLSKLHMYRFWYGYIKERYGDNAQLGYMDTDSFIILIMTEDIYKDMAERPDIFDLNDSKTIGLFKDETPDSVITESFHIRAKSYYYILADKSTRSKHKRVSKRV
;
A
#
# COMPACT_ATOMS: atom_id res chain seq x y z
N MET A 1 -26.79 -35.24 -18.69
CA MET A 1 -26.45 -35.69 -17.32
C MET A 1 -25.37 -34.77 -16.75
N GLY A 2 -25.70 -33.97 -15.74
CA GLY A 2 -24.69 -33.17 -15.02
C GLY A 2 -23.88 -34.06 -14.06
N LYS A 3 -22.62 -33.69 -13.80
CA LYS A 3 -21.82 -34.38 -12.78
C LYS A 3 -22.46 -34.18 -11.40
N ALA A 4 -22.72 -35.28 -10.68
CA ALA A 4 -23.34 -35.28 -9.35
C ALA A 4 -22.37 -34.98 -8.20
N SER A 5 -21.06 -34.97 -8.46
CA SER A 5 -20.03 -34.71 -7.45
C SER A 5 -18.88 -33.89 -8.04
N VAL A 6 -18.32 -33.00 -7.21
CA VAL A 6 -17.14 -32.18 -7.54
C VAL A 6 -16.08 -32.38 -6.46
N THR A 7 -14.85 -32.67 -6.87
CA THR A 7 -13.70 -32.79 -5.97
C THR A 7 -12.97 -31.46 -5.87
N LEU A 8 -12.90 -30.88 -4.67
CA LEU A 8 -12.16 -29.65 -4.39
C LEU A 8 -10.70 -29.96 -4.04
N ASN A 9 -9.90 -30.28 -5.06
CA ASN A 9 -8.46 -30.57 -4.93
C ASN A 9 -7.56 -29.34 -5.21
N LYS A 10 -8.17 -28.16 -5.36
CA LYS A 10 -7.45 -26.91 -5.56
C LYS A 10 -7.43 -26.12 -4.25
N PRO A 11 -6.33 -25.41 -3.92
CA PRO A 11 -6.20 -24.64 -2.69
C PRO A 11 -6.98 -23.32 -2.74
N ILE A 12 -8.22 -23.32 -3.27
CA ILE A 12 -9.05 -22.13 -3.45
C ILE A 12 -9.35 -21.49 -2.10
N ILE A 13 -9.72 -22.30 -1.10
CA ILE A 13 -10.02 -21.83 0.25
C ILE A 13 -8.79 -21.19 0.88
N VAL A 14 -7.62 -21.83 0.76
CA VAL A 14 -6.36 -21.29 1.27
C VAL A 14 -6.03 -19.94 0.62
N GLY A 15 -6.17 -19.85 -0.71
CA GLY A 15 -5.96 -18.59 -1.43
C GLY A 15 -6.93 -17.48 -0.99
N ALA A 16 -8.20 -17.81 -0.76
CA ALA A 16 -9.19 -16.87 -0.24
C ALA A 16 -8.85 -16.40 1.19
N SER A 17 -8.40 -17.31 2.06
CA SER A 17 -7.95 -16.99 3.42
C SER A 17 -6.74 -16.06 3.42
N VAL A 18 -5.71 -16.37 2.61
CA VAL A 18 -4.51 -15.53 2.49
C VAL A 18 -4.85 -14.13 1.98
N LEU A 19 -5.70 -14.03 0.95
CA LEU A 19 -6.17 -12.74 0.44
C LEU A 19 -6.96 -11.96 1.50
N GLY A 20 -7.81 -12.64 2.27
CA GLY A 20 -8.56 -12.03 3.36
C GLY A 20 -7.65 -11.46 4.45
N LEU A 21 -6.63 -12.24 4.86
CA LEU A 21 -5.64 -11.82 5.85
C LEU A 21 -4.79 -10.65 5.36
N SER A 22 -4.36 -10.68 4.09
CA SER A 22 -3.61 -9.58 3.47
C SER A 22 -4.42 -8.28 3.46
N LYS A 23 -5.70 -8.32 3.07
CA LYS A 23 -6.59 -7.14 3.15
C LYS A 23 -6.77 -6.65 4.59
N LEU A 24 -6.97 -7.57 5.54
CA LEU A 24 -7.13 -7.22 6.94
C LEU A 24 -5.88 -6.52 7.49
N HIS A 25 -4.69 -6.99 7.14
CA HIS A 25 -3.43 -6.35 7.54
C HIS A 25 -3.35 -4.90 7.04
N MET A 26 -3.66 -4.67 5.76
CA MET A 26 -3.69 -3.33 5.18
C MET A 26 -4.76 -2.43 5.84
N TYR A 27 -5.96 -2.94 6.09
CA TYR A 27 -7.02 -2.18 6.75
C TYR A 27 -6.72 -1.86 8.21
N ARG A 28 -6.08 -2.77 8.94
CA ARG A 28 -5.66 -2.52 10.33
C ARG A 28 -4.61 -1.41 10.39
N PHE A 29 -3.69 -1.36 9.44
CA PHE A 29 -2.74 -0.26 9.34
C PHE A 29 -3.46 1.07 9.04
N TRP A 30 -4.32 1.11 8.03
CA TRP A 30 -5.01 2.36 7.66
C TRP A 30 -5.97 2.86 8.75
N TYR A 31 -6.90 2.03 9.20
CA TYR A 31 -7.93 2.46 10.14
C TYR A 31 -7.50 2.40 11.61
N GLY A 32 -6.70 1.40 11.99
CA GLY A 32 -6.27 1.17 13.37
C GLY A 32 -4.92 1.78 13.74
N TYR A 33 -4.22 2.42 12.79
CA TYR A 33 -3.02 3.19 13.12
C TYR A 33 -3.06 4.58 12.49
N ILE A 34 -3.13 4.68 11.16
CA ILE A 34 -3.05 5.98 10.47
C ILE A 34 -4.23 6.89 10.85
N LYS A 35 -5.47 6.41 10.70
CA LYS A 35 -6.65 7.22 11.04
C LYS A 35 -6.80 7.48 12.54
N GLU A 36 -6.36 6.55 13.39
CA GLU A 36 -6.39 6.74 14.84
C GLU A 36 -5.38 7.80 15.31
N ARG A 37 -4.15 7.78 14.75
CA ARG A 37 -3.09 8.72 15.11
C ARG A 37 -3.29 10.12 14.52
N TYR A 38 -3.65 10.20 13.24
CA TYR A 38 -3.66 11.48 12.51
C TYR A 38 -5.07 12.04 12.26
N GLY A 39 -6.13 11.25 12.43
CA GLY A 39 -7.50 11.73 12.22
C GLY A 39 -7.68 12.38 10.83
N ASP A 40 -8.18 13.61 10.80
CA ASP A 40 -8.41 14.36 9.56
C ASP A 40 -7.13 14.89 8.91
N ASN A 41 -6.00 14.85 9.62
CA ASN A 41 -4.69 15.18 9.06
C ASN A 41 -4.11 14.06 8.16
N ALA A 42 -4.81 12.92 8.02
CA ALA A 42 -4.44 11.87 7.08
C ALA A 42 -5.48 11.70 5.99
N GLN A 43 -5.01 11.72 4.74
CA GLN A 43 -5.81 11.47 3.55
C GLN A 43 -5.20 10.33 2.73
N LEU A 44 -6.05 9.35 2.40
CA LEU A 44 -5.66 8.26 1.50
C LEU A 44 -5.62 8.80 0.06
N GLY A 45 -4.44 8.85 -0.53
CA GLY A 45 -4.28 9.18 -1.95
C GLY A 45 -4.57 7.98 -2.84
N TYR A 46 -3.89 6.86 -2.57
CA TYR A 46 -4.01 5.63 -3.36
C TYR A 46 -3.64 4.39 -2.55
N MET A 47 -4.18 3.24 -2.96
CA MET A 47 -3.93 1.93 -2.35
C MET A 47 -3.81 0.86 -3.46
N ASP A 48 -2.77 0.02 -3.39
CA ASP A 48 -2.68 -1.24 -4.13
C ASP A 48 -2.70 -2.42 -3.13
N THR A 49 -2.29 -3.61 -3.58
CA THR A 49 -2.39 -4.85 -2.80
C THR A 49 -1.54 -4.82 -1.52
N ASP A 50 -0.39 -4.16 -1.59
CA ASP A 50 0.68 -4.18 -0.59
C ASP A 50 1.28 -2.79 -0.32
N SER A 51 0.71 -1.72 -0.87
CA SER A 51 1.24 -0.37 -0.72
C SER A 51 0.16 0.70 -0.66
N PHE A 52 0.55 1.85 -0.10
CA PHE A 52 -0.25 3.06 0.01
C PHE A 52 0.53 4.27 -0.52
N ILE A 53 -0.21 5.26 -1.03
CA ILE A 53 0.27 6.64 -1.14
C ILE A 53 -0.64 7.44 -0.21
N ILE A 54 -0.06 8.02 0.84
CA ILE A 54 -0.79 8.71 1.91
C ILE A 54 -0.27 10.13 2.02
N LEU A 55 -1.19 11.09 2.13
CA LEU A 55 -0.88 12.43 2.57
C LEU A 55 -1.09 12.50 4.08
N ILE A 56 -0.04 12.82 4.83
CA ILE A 56 -0.08 13.00 6.29
C ILE A 56 0.44 14.39 6.62
N MET A 57 -0.37 15.17 7.33
CA MET A 57 0.01 16.48 7.85
C MET A 57 0.54 16.27 9.28
N THR A 58 1.85 16.23 9.43
CA THR A 58 2.56 16.09 10.72
C THR A 58 3.85 16.93 10.69
N GLU A 59 4.47 17.15 11.84
CA GLU A 59 5.75 17.88 11.94
C GLU A 59 6.90 17.07 11.34
N ASP A 60 6.99 15.79 11.68
CA ASP A 60 8.03 14.89 11.18
C ASP A 60 7.52 13.43 11.17
N ILE A 61 7.22 12.94 9.96
CA ILE A 61 6.68 11.60 9.77
C ILE A 61 7.70 10.50 10.12
N TYR A 62 8.99 10.74 9.94
CA TYR A 62 10.02 9.72 10.23
C TYR A 62 10.21 9.55 11.72
N LYS A 63 10.08 10.64 12.49
CA LYS A 63 10.03 10.57 13.95
C LYS A 63 8.82 9.75 14.41
N ASP A 64 7.65 10.00 13.85
CA ASP A 64 6.43 9.22 14.15
C ASP A 64 6.58 7.73 13.81
N MET A 65 7.24 7.40 12.70
CA MET A 65 7.51 6.01 12.30
C MET A 65 8.52 5.34 13.24
N ALA A 66 9.55 6.05 13.68
CA ALA A 66 10.58 5.52 14.58
C ALA A 66 10.04 5.14 15.97
N GLU A 67 8.95 5.77 16.41
CA GLU A 67 8.25 5.39 17.64
C GLU A 67 7.54 4.03 17.55
N ARG A 68 7.32 3.52 16.33
CA ARG A 68 6.58 2.28 16.05
C ARG A 68 7.40 1.29 15.21
N PRO A 69 8.51 0.75 15.74
CA PRO A 69 9.32 -0.26 15.05
C PRO A 69 8.57 -1.61 14.89
N ASP A 70 7.44 -1.78 15.57
CA ASP A 70 6.53 -2.92 15.42
C ASP A 70 5.61 -2.79 14.20
N ILE A 71 5.53 -1.61 13.58
CA ILE A 71 4.74 -1.34 12.36
C ILE A 71 5.66 -1.00 11.18
N PHE A 72 6.76 -0.28 11.42
CA PHE A 72 7.63 0.24 10.37
C PHE A 72 9.02 -0.40 10.38
N ASP A 73 9.53 -0.69 9.18
CA ASP A 73 10.89 -1.14 8.95
C ASP A 73 11.73 0.02 8.41
N LEU A 74 12.35 0.79 9.31
CA LEU A 74 13.24 1.90 8.95
C LEU A 74 14.68 1.45 8.67
N ASN A 75 15.05 0.21 9.03
CA ASN A 75 16.42 -0.29 8.97
C ASN A 75 16.64 -1.32 7.84
N ASP A 76 15.67 -1.49 6.92
CA ASP A 76 15.65 -2.54 5.88
C ASP A 76 15.96 -3.94 6.46
N SER A 77 15.40 -4.24 7.64
CA SER A 77 15.52 -5.55 8.30
C SER A 77 14.86 -6.67 7.50
N LYS A 78 13.96 -6.33 6.56
CA LYS A 78 13.16 -7.26 5.75
C LYS A 78 12.24 -8.14 6.60
N THR A 79 11.83 -7.61 7.74
CA THR A 79 10.86 -8.26 8.63
C THR A 79 9.51 -8.32 7.94
N ILE A 80 8.90 -9.50 7.90
CA ILE A 80 7.63 -9.74 7.23
C ILE A 80 6.51 -8.98 7.95
N GLY A 81 5.70 -8.25 7.19
CA GLY A 81 4.51 -7.56 7.71
C GLY A 81 4.78 -6.16 8.26
N LEU A 82 6.03 -5.67 8.19
CA LEU A 82 6.33 -4.26 8.47
C LEU A 82 6.21 -3.44 7.19
N PHE A 83 5.78 -2.19 7.34
CA PHE A 83 5.73 -1.21 6.27
C PHE A 83 7.07 -0.49 6.14
N LYS A 84 7.52 -0.27 4.91
CA LYS A 84 8.71 0.53 4.63
C LYS A 84 8.34 1.70 3.72
N ASP A 85 9.15 2.75 3.76
CA ASP A 85 9.08 3.80 2.75
C ASP A 85 9.72 3.32 1.44
N GLU A 86 9.00 3.49 0.33
CA GLU A 86 9.50 3.16 -1.02
C GLU A 86 10.27 4.32 -1.66
N THR A 87 10.16 5.54 -1.11
CA THR A 87 10.77 6.77 -1.64
C THR A 87 11.54 7.56 -0.57
N PRO A 88 12.50 6.95 0.15
CA PRO A 88 13.19 7.60 1.28
C PRO A 88 14.05 8.79 0.87
N ASP A 89 14.59 8.78 -0.35
CA ASP A 89 15.52 9.81 -0.84
C ASP A 89 14.80 11.10 -1.27
N SER A 90 13.52 11.03 -1.59
CA SER A 90 12.77 12.17 -2.08
C SER A 90 11.28 11.99 -1.83
N VAL A 91 10.71 12.91 -1.05
CA VAL A 91 9.29 12.89 -0.71
C VAL A 91 8.42 13.16 -1.93
N ILE A 92 7.25 12.51 -1.99
CA ILE A 92 6.21 12.80 -2.98
C ILE A 92 5.62 14.18 -2.70
N THR A 93 5.70 15.09 -3.66
CA THR A 93 5.12 16.45 -3.55
C THR A 93 3.73 16.52 -4.14
N GLU A 94 3.48 15.77 -5.21
CA GLU A 94 2.19 15.74 -5.90
C GLU A 94 1.89 14.31 -6.35
N SER A 95 0.62 13.92 -6.29
CA SER A 95 0.16 12.62 -6.78
C SER A 95 -1.22 12.70 -7.40
N PHE A 96 -1.42 11.93 -8.47
CA PHE A 96 -2.64 11.92 -9.26
C PHE A 96 -3.01 10.48 -9.58
N HIS A 97 -4.26 10.13 -9.25
CA HIS A 97 -4.74 8.75 -9.27
C HIS A 97 -5.97 8.67 -10.16
N ILE A 98 -5.84 8.02 -11.33
CA ILE A 98 -6.92 7.98 -12.33
C ILE A 98 -7.81 6.76 -12.09
N ARG A 99 -7.18 5.59 -11.90
CA ARG A 99 -7.87 4.32 -11.62
C ARG A 99 -6.90 3.33 -10.98
N ALA A 100 -7.42 2.18 -10.55
CA ALA A 100 -6.60 1.08 -10.09
C ALA A 100 -5.47 0.75 -11.09
N LYS A 101 -4.23 0.76 -10.59
CA LYS A 101 -2.99 0.49 -11.32
C LYS A 101 -2.70 1.49 -12.45
N SER A 102 -3.26 2.70 -12.36
CA SER A 102 -3.00 3.83 -13.24
C SER A 102 -2.87 5.13 -12.47
N TYR A 103 -1.64 5.53 -12.17
CA TYR A 103 -1.35 6.72 -11.37
C TYR A 103 0.01 7.31 -11.75
N TYR A 104 0.22 8.57 -11.37
CA TYR A 104 1.52 9.23 -11.43
C TYR A 104 1.75 10.06 -10.18
N TYR A 105 3.01 10.28 -9.84
CA TYR A 105 3.41 11.19 -8.78
C TYR A 105 4.76 11.84 -9.10
N ILE A 106 4.99 12.98 -8.47
CA ILE A 106 6.18 13.82 -8.62
C ILE A 106 6.92 13.82 -7.30
N LEU A 107 8.24 13.66 -7.36
CA LEU A 107 9.12 13.72 -6.22
C LEU A 107 9.70 15.14 -6.06
N ALA A 108 10.19 15.46 -4.87
CA ALA A 108 10.78 16.77 -4.58
C ALA A 108 11.99 17.11 -5.47
N ASP A 109 12.71 16.10 -5.97
CA ASP A 109 13.80 16.23 -6.95
C ASP A 109 13.31 16.52 -8.39
N LYS A 110 11.99 16.70 -8.57
CA LYS A 110 11.28 16.88 -9.85
C LYS A 110 11.28 15.66 -10.76
N SER A 111 11.78 14.52 -10.30
CA SER A 111 11.60 13.26 -11.02
C SER A 111 10.14 12.83 -10.97
N THR A 112 9.71 12.17 -12.04
CA THR A 112 8.33 11.69 -12.18
C THR A 112 8.31 10.17 -12.20
N ARG A 113 7.33 9.60 -11.50
CA ARG A 113 7.07 8.16 -11.51
C ARG A 113 5.64 7.93 -11.94
N SER A 114 5.43 6.97 -12.82
CA SER A 114 4.10 6.61 -13.28
C SER A 114 3.95 5.11 -13.46
N LYS A 115 2.73 4.63 -13.25
CA LYS A 115 2.34 3.24 -13.44
C LYS A 115 1.09 3.24 -14.30
N HIS A 116 1.13 2.52 -15.42
CA HIS A 116 0.01 2.43 -16.35
C HIS A 116 -0.22 0.98 -16.76
N LYS A 117 -1.08 0.28 -16.03
CA LYS A 117 -1.41 -1.11 -16.38
C LYS A 117 -2.38 -1.15 -17.57
N ARG A 118 -2.07 -2.02 -18.55
CA ARG A 118 -2.85 -2.24 -19.79
C ARG A 118 -2.96 -1.01 -20.69
N VAL A 119 -1.98 -0.12 -20.66
CA VAL A 119 -1.83 0.95 -21.66
C VAL A 119 -0.63 0.58 -22.53
N SER A 120 -0.83 0.44 -23.84
CA SER A 120 0.27 0.23 -24.77
C SER A 120 1.14 1.49 -24.77
N LYS A 121 2.46 1.33 -24.59
CA LYS A 121 3.38 2.41 -24.93
C LYS A 121 3.23 2.64 -26.43
N ARG A 122 2.84 3.86 -26.82
CA ARG A 122 3.01 4.26 -28.22
C ARG A 122 4.52 4.33 -28.46
N VAL A 123 4.98 3.50 -29.40
CA VAL A 123 6.31 3.61 -30.00
C VAL A 123 6.32 4.84 -30.89
#